data_AF-Q9S993-F1
#
_entry.id   AF-Q9S993-F1
#
_cell.length_a   1.000
_cell.length_b   1.000
_cell.length_c   1.000
_cell.angle_alpha   90.00
_cell.angle_beta   90.00
_cell.angle_gamma   90.00
#
_symmetry.space_group_name_H-M   'P 1'
#
loop_
_entity.id
_entity.type
_entity.pdbx_description
1 polymer ?
#
loop_
_entity_poly.entity_id
_entity_poly.type
_entity_poly.pdbx_seq_one_letter_code
_entity_poly.pdbx_strand_id
1 'polypeptide(L)' 'RKVYDVTKSLDDHPGGHEVILTSTGKDATNDFTDVGHSSTAKPMLRKYYVG' A
#
# COMPACT_ATOMS: atom_id res chain seq x y z
N ARG A 1 10.68 6.98 -9.39
CA ARG A 1 9.31 6.83 -8.86
C ARG A 1 9.16 5.35 -8.52
N LYS A 2 8.53 4.96 -7.40
CA LYS A 2 8.34 3.55 -7.07
C LYS A 2 6.88 3.19 -7.30
N VAL A 3 6.63 2.10 -8.00
CA VAL A 3 5.32 1.57 -8.38
C VAL A 3 5.18 0.22 -7.67
N TYR A 4 4.02 0.00 -7.07
CA TYR A 4 3.72 -1.20 -6.33
C TYR A 4 2.42 -1.81 -6.86
N ASP A 5 2.48 -3.08 -7.25
CA ASP A 5 1.30 -3.89 -7.52
C ASP A 5 0.81 -4.49 -6.20
N VAL A 6 -0.23 -3.87 -5.65
CA VAL A 6 -0.86 -4.26 -4.39
C VAL A 6 -2.17 -5.03 -4.60
N THR A 7 -2.44 -5.56 -5.81
CA THR A 7 -3.69 -6.30 -6.09
C THR A 7 -3.87 -7.46 -5.11
N LYS A 8 -2.80 -8.20 -4.80
CA LYS A 8 -2.84 -9.29 -3.80
C LYS A 8 -3.09 -8.81 -2.37
N SER A 9 -2.85 -7.53 -2.08
CA SER A 9 -3.10 -6.97 -0.76
C SER A 9 -4.56 -6.60 -0.55
N LEU A 10 -5.42 -6.60 -1.58
CA LEU A 10 -6.82 -6.20 -1.44
C LEU A 10 -7.58 -7.09 -0.43
N ASP A 11 -7.31 -8.39 -0.45
CA ASP A 11 -8.03 -9.34 0.41
C ASP A 11 -7.54 -9.35 1.86
N ASP A 12 -6.24 -9.11 2.06
CA ASP A 12 -5.57 -9.30 3.36
C ASP A 12 -5.13 -7.98 4.05
N HIS A 13 -5.44 -6.82 3.46
CA HIS A 13 -5.04 -5.55 4.04
C HIS A 13 -5.85 -5.22 5.31
N PRO A 14 -5.20 -5.03 6.48
CA PRO A 14 -5.93 -4.76 7.73
C PRO A 14 -6.78 -3.48 7.72
N GLY A 15 -6.45 -2.51 6.85
CA GLY A 15 -7.23 -1.29 6.64
C GLY A 15 -8.41 -1.45 5.67
N GLY A 16 -8.63 -2.66 5.12
CA GLY A 16 -9.63 -2.97 4.10
C GLY A 16 -9.17 -2.70 2.66
N HIS A 17 -9.90 -3.23 1.68
CA HIS A 17 -9.63 -2.98 0.26
C HIS A 17 -10.02 -1.56 -0.19
N GLU A 18 -11.02 -0.94 0.45
CA GLU A 18 -11.57 0.35 0.02
C GLU A 18 -10.50 1.45 0.04
N VAL A 19 -9.65 1.45 1.07
CA VAL A 19 -8.54 2.41 1.19
C VAL A 19 -7.48 2.20 0.11
N ILE A 20 -7.28 0.96 -0.37
CA ILE A 20 -6.34 0.68 -1.47
C ILE A 20 -6.96 1.15 -2.80
N LEU A 21 -8.24 0.88 -3.03
CA LEU A 21 -8.94 1.26 -4.25
C LEU A 21 -8.99 2.79 -4.42
N THR A 22 -9.27 3.52 -3.35
CA THR A 22 -9.27 5.00 -3.37
C THR A 22 -7.88 5.60 -3.59
N SER A 23 -6.82 4.86 -3.29
CA SER A 23 -5.42 5.25 -3.52
C SER A 23 -4.84 4.74 -4.85
N THR A 24 -5.60 3.97 -5.63
CA THR A 24 -5.12 3.37 -6.89
C THR A 24 -4.90 4.43 -7.97
N GLY A 25 -3.82 4.27 -8.74
CA GLY A 25 -3.50 5.15 -9.87
C GLY A 25 -2.92 6.52 -9.49
N LYS A 26 -2.73 6.81 -8.20
CA LYS A 26 -2.08 8.04 -7.71
C LYS A 26 -0.89 7.72 -6.80
N ASP A 27 -0.14 8.75 -6.45
CA ASP A 27 0.89 8.64 -5.41
C ASP A 27 0.21 8.56 -4.04
N ALA A 28 0.30 7.39 -3.41
CA ALA A 28 -0.31 7.10 -2.11
C ALA A 28 0.66 7.30 -0.94
N THR A 29 1.77 8.03 -1.12
CA THR A 29 2.79 8.21 -0.07
C THR A 29 2.18 8.80 1.21
N ASN A 30 1.39 9.87 1.08
CA ASN A 30 0.75 10.52 2.24
C ASN A 30 -0.31 9.61 2.87
N ASP A 31 -1.19 9.01 2.05
CA ASP A 31 -2.21 8.05 2.51
C ASP A 31 -1.56 6.92 3.34
N PHE A 32 -0.38 6.44 2.92
CA PHE A 32 0.36 5.38 3.61
C PHE A 32 1.09 5.87 4.88
N THR A 33 1.68 7.06 4.86
CA THR A 33 2.44 7.60 6.02
C THR A 33 1.54 8.10 7.14
N ASP A 34 0.42 8.74 6.80
CA ASP A 34 -0.46 9.42 7.75
C ASP A 34 -1.22 8.43 8.63
N VAL A 35 -1.54 7.25 8.09
CA VAL A 35 -2.13 6.13 8.85
C VAL A 35 -1.12 5.51 9.83
N GLY A 36 0.18 5.76 9.67
CA GLY A 36 1.19 5.33 10.63
C GLY A 36 1.52 3.83 10.57
N HIS A 37 1.60 3.25 9.36
CA HIS A 37 1.97 1.85 9.17
C HIS A 37 3.21 1.44 9.98
N SER A 38 3.12 0.27 10.61
CA SER A 38 4.12 -0.24 11.56
C SER A 38 5.51 -0.45 10.92
N SER A 39 6.52 -0.61 11.76
CA SER A 39 7.88 -0.99 11.34
C SER A 39 7.94 -2.37 10.68
N THR A 40 6.91 -3.21 10.83
CA THR A 40 6.77 -4.50 10.15
C THR A 40 6.02 -4.40 8.83
N ALA A 41 5.04 -3.49 8.70
CA ALA A 41 4.28 -3.28 7.48
C ALA A 41 5.07 -2.53 6.41
N LYS A 42 5.85 -1.50 6.79
CA LYS A 42 6.68 -0.71 5.86
C LYS A 42 7.62 -1.58 4.99
N PRO A 43 8.36 -2.55 5.57
CA PRO A 43 9.16 -3.49 4.78
C PRO A 43 8.38 -4.38 3.81
N MET A 44 7.09 -4.66 4.06
CA MET A 44 6.28 -5.55 3.22
C MET A 44 6.00 -4.97 1.84
N LEU A 45 6.05 -3.64 1.68
CA LEU A 45 5.94 -2.98 0.37
C LEU A 45 6.93 -3.54 -0.66
N ARG A 46 8.10 -4.02 -0.23
CA ARG A 46 9.10 -4.63 -1.13
C ARG A 46 8.56 -5.85 -1.88
N LYS A 47 7.61 -6.58 -1.32
CA LYS A 47 6.98 -7.74 -1.96
C LYS A 47 6.10 -7.36 -3.16
N TYR A 48 5.64 -6.11 -3.18
CA TYR A 48 4.71 -5.57 -4.16
C TYR A 48 5.40 -4.67 -5.19
N TYR A 49 6.71 -4.43 -5.07
CA TYR A 49 7.44 -3.50 -5.94
C TYR A 49 7.57 -4.04 -7.37
N VAL A 50 7.21 -3.22 -8.36
CA VAL A 50 7.23 -3.61 -9.79
C VAL A 50 8.03 -2.66 -10.69
N GLY A 51 8.51 -1.51 -10.20
CA GLY A 51 9.35 -0.59 -10.98
C GLY A 51 9.35 0.84 -10.50
#